data_AF-A0AAD9QRW1-F1
#
_entry.id   AF-A0AAD9QRW1-F1
#
_cell.length_a   1.000
_cell.length_b   1.000
_cell.length_c   1.000
_cell.angle_alpha   90.00
_cell.angle_beta   90.00
_cell.angle_gamma   90.00
#
_symmetry.space_group_name_H-M   'P 1'
#
loop_
_entity.id
_entity.type
_entity.pdbx_description
1 polymer ?
#
loop_
_entity_poly.entity_id
_entity_poly.type
_entity_poly.pdbx_seq_one_letter_code
_entity_poly.pdbx_strand_id
1 'polypeptide(L)'
;MVTTKRCAYGICRNDSRYPQSWKRNSNDDPVKFFHFPGAVRQNERRQRWITACHRGDSFVCTKDSYICSIHFVGGNGPTKQYPDPISAVASKEKVMRLNRKRKPSDEREADKDRRKKICLERSAAKTLLTLHRRTGKSREEHEAAGTLLDLSLESLVSVQEAEIEGLQEMEEQIVDQFPEPFDSNVDRDTQTDQKMLRECATQVRHLQRLTHFHKGLHLNYLR
;
A
#
# COMPACT_ATOMS: atom_id res chain seq x y z
N MET A 1 22.27 -22.65 -30.57
CA MET A 1 22.94 -22.55 -29.26
C MET A 1 22.04 -21.80 -28.30
N VAL A 2 21.61 -22.42 -27.20
CA VAL A 2 20.81 -21.74 -26.17
C VAL A 2 21.77 -20.86 -25.35
N THR A 3 21.61 -19.55 -25.43
CA THR A 3 22.42 -18.62 -24.63
C THR A 3 22.04 -18.78 -23.16
N THR A 4 23.02 -19.12 -22.33
CA THR A 4 22.82 -19.20 -20.88
C THR A 4 22.66 -17.79 -20.33
N LYS A 5 21.52 -17.52 -19.69
CA LYS A 5 21.24 -16.22 -19.07
C LYS A 5 21.57 -16.28 -17.59
N ARG A 6 22.57 -15.51 -17.16
CA ARG A 6 22.90 -15.33 -15.73
C ARG A 6 22.53 -13.93 -15.27
N CYS A 7 21.97 -13.84 -14.08
CA CYS A 7 21.69 -12.55 -13.48
C CYS A 7 22.99 -11.81 -13.13
N ALA A 8 23.04 -10.53 -13.46
CA ALA A 8 24.15 -9.62 -13.20
C ALA A 8 23.98 -8.81 -11.90
N TYR A 9 22.94 -9.09 -11.12
CA TYR A 9 22.73 -8.48 -9.83
C TYR A 9 23.71 -9.08 -8.80
N GLY A 10 24.43 -8.25 -8.04
CA GLY A 10 25.62 -8.65 -7.29
C GLY A 10 25.43 -9.82 -6.33
N ILE A 11 24.27 -9.91 -5.69
CA ILE A 11 23.93 -10.97 -4.73
C ILE A 11 23.04 -12.09 -5.32
N CYS A 12 22.69 -12.00 -6.59
CA CYS A 12 21.77 -12.94 -7.22
C CYS A 12 22.51 -14.09 -7.91
N ARG A 13 21.98 -15.30 -7.76
CA ARG A 13 22.52 -16.53 -8.35
C ARG A 13 21.58 -17.18 -9.36
N ASN A 14 20.50 -16.50 -9.77
CA ASN A 14 19.58 -17.03 -10.76
C ASN A 14 20.30 -17.19 -12.12
N ASP A 15 20.27 -18.42 -12.63
CA ASP A 15 20.93 -18.85 -13.85
C ASP A 15 19.98 -19.73 -14.64
N SER A 16 19.80 -19.44 -15.93
CA SER A 16 18.83 -20.13 -16.77
C SER A 16 19.08 -21.63 -16.94
N ARG A 17 20.26 -22.12 -16.59
CA ARG A 17 20.60 -23.55 -16.60
C ARG A 17 19.96 -24.32 -15.44
N TYR A 18 19.62 -23.64 -14.33
CA TYR A 18 19.16 -24.28 -13.10
C TYR A 18 17.84 -23.67 -12.60
N PRO A 19 16.74 -23.80 -13.35
CA PRO A 19 15.44 -23.19 -12.99
C PRO A 19 14.88 -23.65 -11.64
N GLN A 20 15.17 -24.88 -11.22
CA GLN A 20 14.74 -25.40 -9.91
C GLN A 20 15.42 -24.71 -8.72
N SER A 21 16.58 -24.08 -8.94
CA SER A 21 17.34 -23.38 -7.90
C SER A 21 17.05 -21.88 -7.83
N TRP A 22 16.12 -21.38 -8.65
CA TRP A 22 15.82 -19.96 -8.73
C TRP A 22 15.16 -19.46 -7.46
N LYS A 23 15.63 -18.30 -6.99
CA LYS A 23 14.84 -17.48 -6.07
C LYS A 23 13.64 -16.93 -6.83
N ARG A 24 12.44 -17.26 -6.35
CA ARG A 24 11.16 -16.81 -6.91
C ARG A 24 10.75 -15.44 -6.36
N ASN A 25 9.82 -14.78 -7.04
CA ASN A 25 9.22 -13.55 -6.52
C ASN A 25 8.19 -13.90 -5.42
N SER A 26 7.67 -12.88 -4.73
CA SER A 26 6.66 -13.07 -3.67
C SER A 26 5.33 -13.68 -4.15
N ASN A 27 5.08 -13.70 -5.45
CA ASN A 27 3.84 -14.19 -6.06
C ASN A 27 4.01 -15.56 -6.73
N ASP A 28 5.17 -16.21 -6.57
CA ASP A 28 5.52 -17.48 -7.23
C ASP A 28 5.52 -17.46 -8.78
N ASP A 29 5.53 -16.28 -9.42
CA ASP A 29 5.54 -16.18 -10.88
C ASP A 29 6.89 -16.65 -11.49
N PRO A 30 6.88 -17.11 -12.75
CA PRO A 30 8.09 -17.44 -13.48
C PRO A 30 9.06 -16.25 -13.57
N VAL A 31 10.31 -16.46 -13.14
CA VAL A 31 11.36 -15.45 -13.20
C VAL A 31 11.74 -15.17 -14.66
N LYS A 32 11.69 -13.89 -15.06
CA LYS A 32 12.07 -13.43 -16.40
C LYS A 32 13.42 -12.74 -16.37
N PHE A 33 14.19 -12.84 -17.44
CA PHE A 33 15.48 -12.15 -17.60
C PHE A 33 15.34 -10.98 -18.58
N PHE A 34 15.76 -9.80 -18.15
CA PHE A 34 15.73 -8.56 -18.93
C PHE A 34 17.16 -8.14 -19.32
N HIS A 35 17.33 -7.72 -20.56
CA HIS A 35 18.59 -7.11 -21.01
C HIS A 35 18.78 -5.74 -20.41
N PHE A 36 20.04 -5.33 -20.29
CA PHE A 36 20.36 -3.94 -19.98
C PHE A 36 19.87 -3.01 -21.09
N PRO A 37 19.46 -1.77 -20.74
CA PRO A 37 19.13 -0.74 -21.71
C PRO A 37 20.27 -0.49 -22.71
N GLY A 38 19.91 -0.10 -23.94
CA GLY A 38 20.88 0.12 -25.02
C GLY A 38 21.88 1.23 -24.70
N ALA A 39 23.15 1.00 -25.04
CA ALA A 39 24.25 1.90 -24.70
C ALA A 39 24.18 3.29 -25.34
N VAL A 40 23.50 3.45 -26.48
CA VAL A 40 23.41 4.72 -27.21
C VAL A 40 22.18 5.52 -26.76
N ARG A 41 20.97 4.96 -26.93
CA ARG A 41 19.70 5.67 -26.70
C ARG A 41 19.29 5.75 -25.23
N GLN A 42 19.79 4.86 -24.38
CA GLN A 42 19.36 4.75 -22.98
C GLN A 42 20.57 4.64 -22.04
N ASN A 43 21.67 5.32 -22.36
CA ASN A 43 22.92 5.23 -21.61
C ASN A 43 22.75 5.55 -20.13
N GLU A 44 22.04 6.64 -19.80
CA GLU A 44 21.79 7.04 -18.41
C GLU A 44 21.02 5.96 -17.63
N ARG A 45 20.00 5.37 -18.25
CA ARG A 45 19.24 4.28 -17.65
C ARG A 45 20.10 3.02 -17.49
N ARG A 46 20.93 2.72 -18.49
CA ARG A 46 21.90 1.63 -18.44
C ARG A 46 22.87 1.82 -17.27
N GLN A 47 23.39 3.03 -17.07
CA GLN A 47 24.31 3.33 -16.00
C GLN A 47 23.64 3.20 -14.63
N ARG A 48 22.40 3.68 -14.47
CA ARG A 48 21.60 3.43 -13.25
C ARG A 48 21.46 1.95 -12.94
N TRP A 49 21.23 1.11 -13.95
CA TRP A 49 21.15 -0.34 -13.76
C TRP A 49 22.49 -0.95 -13.33
N ILE A 50 23.60 -0.53 -13.95
CA ILE A 50 24.96 -1.00 -13.62
C ILE A 50 25.29 -0.64 -12.17
N THR A 51 25.07 0.62 -11.79
CA THR A 51 25.25 1.09 -10.42
C THR A 51 24.38 0.29 -9.45
N ALA A 52 23.10 0.09 -9.75
CA ALA A 52 22.18 -0.65 -8.87
C ALA A 52 22.63 -2.11 -8.64
N CYS A 53 23.24 -2.77 -9.63
CA CYS A 53 23.69 -4.15 -9.49
C CYS A 53 24.79 -4.36 -8.43
N HIS A 54 25.62 -3.36 -8.13
CA HIS A 54 26.76 -3.43 -7.19
C HIS A 54 27.56 -4.75 -7.30
N ARG A 55 27.95 -5.15 -8.51
CA ARG A 55 28.70 -6.40 -8.76
C ARG A 55 30.22 -6.24 -8.60
N GLY A 56 30.68 -5.06 -8.17
CA GLY A 56 32.08 -4.67 -8.03
C GLY A 56 32.58 -3.82 -9.19
N ASP A 57 33.69 -3.11 -8.97
CA ASP A 57 34.24 -2.13 -9.91
C ASP A 57 34.78 -2.75 -11.21
N SER A 58 35.09 -4.05 -11.20
CA SER A 58 35.53 -4.80 -12.38
C SER A 58 34.39 -5.28 -13.28
N PHE A 59 33.13 -5.04 -12.90
CA PHE A 59 31.99 -5.52 -13.67
C PHE A 59 31.80 -4.70 -14.94
N VAL A 60 32.01 -5.34 -16.10
CA VAL A 60 31.71 -4.77 -17.40
C VAL A 60 30.37 -5.31 -17.90
N CYS A 61 29.39 -4.41 -18.06
CA CYS A 61 28.10 -4.76 -18.65
C CYS A 61 28.27 -5.06 -20.16
N THR A 62 27.93 -6.28 -20.57
CA THR A 62 27.94 -6.75 -21.96
C THR A 62 26.50 -6.97 -22.48
N LYS A 63 26.34 -7.32 -23.76
CA LYS A 63 25.03 -7.66 -24.36
C LYS A 63 24.35 -8.85 -23.67
N ASP A 64 25.16 -9.77 -23.14
CA ASP A 64 24.71 -10.97 -22.43
C ASP A 64 24.63 -10.76 -20.91
N SER A 65 24.65 -9.51 -20.46
CA SER A 65 24.31 -9.18 -19.08
C SER A 65 22.79 -9.07 -18.95
N TYR A 66 22.22 -9.75 -17.96
CA TYR A 66 20.78 -9.79 -17.71
C TYR A 66 20.47 -9.46 -16.26
N ILE A 67 19.29 -8.90 -15.99
CA ILE A 67 18.74 -8.77 -14.63
C ILE A 67 17.44 -9.56 -14.56
N CYS A 68 17.25 -10.37 -13.50
CA CYS A 68 16.02 -11.12 -13.33
C CYS A 68 14.90 -10.27 -12.72
N SER A 69 13.64 -10.64 -13.00
CA SER A 69 12.43 -9.89 -12.67
C SER A 69 12.28 -9.56 -11.18
N ILE A 70 12.82 -10.41 -10.30
CA ILE A 70 12.75 -10.26 -8.83
C ILE A 70 13.43 -8.98 -8.31
N HIS A 71 14.34 -8.39 -9.09
CA HIS A 71 15.07 -7.20 -8.68
C HIS A 71 14.34 -5.90 -9.00
N PHE A 72 13.15 -5.98 -9.57
CA PHE A 72 12.31 -4.82 -9.84
C PHE A 72 11.17 -4.77 -8.82
N VAL A 73 10.61 -3.57 -8.65
CA VAL A 73 9.45 -3.35 -7.77
C VAL A 73 8.31 -4.27 -8.21
N GLY A 74 7.77 -5.03 -7.26
CA GLY A 74 6.71 -6.03 -7.51
C GLY A 74 7.19 -7.34 -8.15
N GLY A 75 8.49 -7.53 -8.40
CA GLY A 75 9.07 -8.81 -8.84
C GLY A 75 8.75 -9.23 -10.28
N ASN A 76 8.18 -8.33 -11.08
CA ASN A 76 7.68 -8.60 -12.44
C ASN A 76 8.49 -7.93 -13.55
N GLY A 77 9.62 -7.33 -13.21
CA GLY A 77 10.45 -6.57 -14.17
C GLY A 77 10.19 -5.07 -14.15
N PRO A 78 10.85 -4.32 -15.05
CA PRO A 78 10.75 -2.86 -15.10
C PRO A 78 9.34 -2.40 -15.49
N THR A 79 8.80 -1.44 -14.75
CA THR A 79 7.47 -0.85 -15.00
C THR A 79 7.59 0.61 -15.45
N LYS A 80 6.50 1.21 -15.95
CA LYS A 80 6.49 2.63 -16.34
C LYS A 80 6.76 3.57 -15.15
N GLN A 81 6.32 3.19 -13.95
CA GLN A 81 6.51 3.96 -12.72
C GLN A 81 7.89 3.70 -12.09
N TYR A 82 8.36 2.46 -12.15
CA TYR A 82 9.65 2.02 -11.59
C TYR A 82 10.43 1.26 -12.66
N PRO A 83 11.12 1.98 -13.57
CA PRO A 83 11.83 1.36 -14.70
C PRO A 83 13.21 0.81 -14.34
N ASP A 84 13.68 1.07 -13.11
CA ASP A 84 15.01 0.72 -12.63
C ASP A 84 14.95 -0.44 -11.63
N PRO A 85 15.98 -1.31 -11.60
CA PRO A 85 16.11 -2.32 -10.58
C PRO A 85 16.36 -1.65 -9.22
N ILE A 86 15.91 -2.32 -8.17
CA ILE A 86 16.20 -1.96 -6.79
C ILE A 86 17.71 -2.10 -6.57
N SER A 87 18.31 -1.26 -5.75
CA SER A 87 19.75 -1.34 -5.49
C SER A 87 20.12 -2.58 -4.68
N ALA A 88 21.21 -3.27 -5.04
CA ALA A 88 21.70 -4.44 -4.31
C ALA A 88 22.17 -4.14 -2.88
N VAL A 89 22.50 -2.89 -2.57
CA VAL A 89 22.80 -2.42 -1.21
C VAL A 89 21.58 -1.83 -0.48
N ALA A 90 20.39 -1.81 -1.12
CA ALA A 90 19.20 -1.31 -0.46
C ALA A 90 18.84 -2.21 0.73
N SER A 91 18.50 -1.61 1.87
CA SER A 91 18.00 -2.36 3.02
C SER A 91 16.69 -3.08 2.68
N LYS A 92 16.45 -4.23 3.31
CA LYS A 92 15.20 -5.00 3.16
C LYS A 92 13.98 -4.14 3.46
N GLU A 93 14.05 -3.25 4.45
CA GLU A 93 12.97 -2.32 4.78
C GLU A 93 12.68 -1.33 3.64
N LYS A 94 13.72 -0.78 2.99
CA LYS A 94 13.57 0.09 1.83
C LYS A 94 12.91 -0.64 0.66
N VAL A 95 13.30 -1.89 0.41
CA VAL A 95 12.68 -2.77 -0.59
C VAL A 95 11.19 -2.97 -0.28
N MET A 96 10.84 -3.27 0.97
CA MET A 96 9.45 -3.46 1.41
C MET A 96 8.61 -2.19 1.22
N ARG A 97 9.16 -1.02 1.56
CA ARG A 97 8.48 0.27 1.34
C ARG A 97 8.19 0.54 -0.14
N LEU A 98 9.12 0.19 -1.05
CA LEU A 98 8.93 0.33 -2.50
C LEU A 98 7.86 -0.63 -3.04
N ASN A 99 7.78 -1.84 -2.50
CA ASN A 99 6.79 -2.83 -2.91
C ASN A 99 5.39 -2.59 -2.31
N ARG A 100 5.26 -1.68 -1.33
CA ARG A 100 3.95 -1.37 -0.73
C ARG A 100 3.07 -0.67 -1.76
N LYS A 101 1.98 -1.34 -2.17
CA LYS A 101 0.90 -0.67 -2.91
C LYS A 101 0.40 0.49 -2.05
N ARG A 102 0.58 1.74 -2.51
CA ARG A 102 -0.02 2.89 -1.84
C ARG A 102 -1.54 2.70 -1.90
N LYS A 103 -2.16 2.56 -0.74
CA LYS A 103 -3.60 2.78 -0.65
C LYS A 103 -3.86 4.24 -1.03
N PRO A 104 -4.84 4.52 -1.90
CA PRO A 104 -5.30 5.88 -2.11
C PRO A 104 -5.76 6.47 -0.76
N SER A 105 -5.63 7.78 -0.58
CA SER A 105 -6.16 8.42 0.63
C SER A 105 -7.67 8.22 0.69
N ASP A 106 -8.23 8.11 1.89
CA ASP A 106 -9.67 7.96 2.08
C ASP A 106 -10.43 9.13 1.41
N GLU A 107 -9.88 10.35 1.45
CA GLU A 107 -10.39 11.51 0.72
C GLU A 107 -10.47 11.28 -0.80
N ARG A 108 -9.46 10.65 -1.39
CA ARG A 108 -9.42 10.41 -2.85
C ARG A 108 -10.37 9.30 -3.27
N GLU A 109 -10.64 8.34 -2.40
CA GLU A 109 -11.69 7.34 -2.65
C GLU A 109 -13.09 7.96 -2.50
N ALA A 110 -13.33 8.75 -1.45
CA ALA A 110 -14.59 9.47 -1.27
C ALA A 110 -14.89 10.43 -2.45
N ASP A 111 -13.88 11.13 -3.00
CA ASP A 111 -14.05 11.99 -4.18
C ASP A 111 -14.42 11.18 -5.44
N LYS A 112 -13.90 9.96 -5.62
CA LYS A 112 -14.29 9.08 -6.73
C LYS A 112 -15.75 8.66 -6.59
N ASP A 113 -16.18 8.28 -5.40
CA ASP A 113 -17.55 7.83 -5.17
C ASP A 113 -18.54 8.99 -5.30
N ARG A 114 -18.18 10.19 -4.81
CA ARG A 114 -18.95 11.42 -5.07
C ARG A 114 -19.11 11.69 -6.56
N ARG A 115 -18.02 11.56 -7.34
CA ARG A 115 -18.06 11.74 -8.81
C ARG A 115 -18.95 10.71 -9.51
N LYS A 116 -18.91 9.44 -9.08
CA LYS A 116 -19.79 8.39 -9.63
C LYS A 116 -21.26 8.70 -9.36
N LYS A 117 -21.60 9.11 -8.13
CA LYS A 117 -22.97 9.52 -7.76
C LYS A 117 -23.47 10.68 -8.63
N ILE A 118 -22.67 11.74 -8.74
CA ILE A 118 -23.01 12.91 -9.60
C ILE A 118 -23.21 12.49 -11.07
N CYS A 119 -22.38 11.56 -11.58
CA CYS A 119 -22.51 11.07 -12.94
C CYS A 119 -23.82 10.29 -13.15
N LEU A 120 -24.20 9.46 -12.17
CA LEU A 120 -25.43 8.67 -12.19
C LEU A 120 -26.67 9.58 -12.16
N GLU A 121 -26.69 10.55 -11.24
CA GLU A 121 -27.77 11.54 -11.12
C GLU A 121 -27.93 12.34 -12.42
N ARG A 122 -26.83 12.78 -13.02
CA ARG A 122 -26.85 13.51 -14.29
C ARG A 122 -27.38 12.64 -15.45
N SER A 123 -27.07 11.35 -15.42
CA SER A 123 -27.61 10.38 -16.39
C SER A 123 -29.12 10.19 -16.19
N ALA A 124 -29.57 10.02 -14.94
CA ALA A 124 -30.99 9.88 -14.61
C ALA A 124 -31.81 11.12 -15.01
N ALA A 125 -31.33 12.32 -14.66
CA ALA A 125 -31.97 13.58 -15.03
C ALA A 125 -32.10 13.73 -16.56
N LYS A 126 -31.06 13.33 -17.31
CA LYS A 126 -31.09 13.35 -18.79
C LYS A 126 -32.16 12.41 -19.34
N THR A 127 -32.31 11.22 -18.76
CA THR A 127 -33.37 10.27 -19.13
C THR A 127 -34.75 10.84 -18.85
N LEU A 128 -34.98 11.41 -17.66
CA LEU A 128 -36.26 12.03 -17.29
C LEU A 128 -36.64 13.18 -18.23
N LEU A 129 -35.69 14.07 -18.55
CA LEU A 129 -35.91 15.15 -19.52
C LEU A 129 -36.25 14.63 -20.92
N THR A 130 -35.64 13.51 -21.32
CA THR A 130 -35.90 12.87 -22.62
C THR A 130 -37.29 12.23 -22.65
N LEU A 131 -37.71 11.57 -21.57
CA LEU A 131 -39.04 10.98 -21.43
C LEU A 131 -40.12 12.05 -21.45
N HIS A 132 -39.95 13.11 -20.67
CA HIS A 132 -40.89 14.22 -20.59
C HIS A 132 -41.09 14.97 -21.92
N ARG A 133 -40.06 14.97 -22.78
CA ARG A 133 -40.15 15.50 -24.16
C ARG A 133 -40.90 14.55 -25.11
N ARG A 134 -40.92 13.24 -24.82
CA ARG A 134 -41.59 12.20 -25.62
C ARG A 134 -43.04 11.97 -25.22
N THR A 135 -43.40 12.17 -23.95
CA THR A 135 -44.74 11.87 -23.44
C THR A 135 -45.76 12.99 -23.63
N GLY A 136 -45.37 14.20 -24.02
CA GLY A 136 -46.35 15.24 -24.38
C GLY A 136 -47.43 15.47 -23.32
N LYS A 137 -47.03 15.68 -22.06
CA LYS A 137 -47.84 16.11 -20.89
C LYS A 137 -49.37 16.05 -21.05
N SER A 138 -50.01 14.99 -20.58
CA SER A 138 -51.28 15.20 -19.88
C SER A 138 -50.97 15.55 -18.41
N ARG A 139 -51.74 16.48 -17.85
CA ARG A 139 -51.61 16.93 -16.45
C ARG A 139 -51.85 15.79 -15.47
N GLU A 140 -52.69 14.83 -15.85
CA GLU A 140 -53.02 13.66 -15.03
C GLU A 140 -51.85 12.69 -14.87
N GLU A 141 -51.00 12.51 -15.89
CA GLU A 141 -49.82 11.64 -15.81
C GLU A 141 -48.76 12.19 -14.85
N HIS A 142 -48.65 13.52 -14.72
CA HIS A 142 -47.71 14.17 -13.79
C HIS A 142 -48.20 14.08 -12.33
N GLU A 143 -49.51 14.25 -12.10
CA GLU A 143 -50.13 14.01 -10.79
C GLU A 143 -50.02 12.54 -10.38
N ALA A 144 -50.26 11.59 -11.29
CA ALA A 144 -50.12 10.16 -11.03
C ALA A 144 -48.66 9.73 -10.78
N ALA A 145 -47.69 10.33 -11.47
CA ALA A 145 -46.27 10.06 -11.20
C ALA A 145 -45.80 10.65 -9.86
N GLY A 146 -46.34 11.82 -9.48
CA GLY A 146 -46.11 12.42 -8.16
C GLY A 146 -46.62 11.54 -7.03
N THR A 147 -47.84 11.02 -7.15
CA THR A 147 -48.41 10.11 -6.14
C THR A 147 -47.67 8.78 -6.04
N LEU A 148 -47.19 8.21 -7.15
CA LEU A 148 -46.38 6.99 -7.11
C LEU A 148 -45.00 7.17 -6.45
N LEU A 149 -44.38 8.34 -6.61
CA LEU A 149 -43.11 8.65 -5.93
C LEU A 149 -43.32 8.86 -4.42
N ASP A 150 -44.44 9.47 -4.02
CA ASP A 150 -44.80 9.64 -2.61
C ASP A 150 -45.05 8.29 -1.92
N LEU A 151 -45.80 7.39 -2.59
CA LEU A 151 -46.02 6.02 -2.11
C LEU A 151 -44.73 5.20 -2.03
N SER A 152 -43.76 5.46 -2.92
CA SER A 152 -42.44 4.80 -2.87
C SER A 152 -41.55 5.32 -1.73
N LEU A 153 -41.76 6.56 -1.28
CA LEU A 153 -41.08 7.15 -0.12
C LEU A 153 -41.68 6.62 1.19
N GLU A 154 -43.01 6.50 1.28
CA GLU A 154 -43.70 5.88 2.43
C GLU A 154 -43.35 4.39 2.60
N SER A 155 -43.16 3.67 1.48
CA SER A 155 -42.66 2.28 1.50
C SER A 155 -41.20 2.15 1.96
N LEU A 156 -40.37 3.19 1.85
CA LEU A 156 -39.00 3.18 2.36
C LEU A 156 -38.93 3.54 3.85
N VAL A 157 -39.87 4.33 4.35
CA VAL A 157 -39.98 4.68 5.78
C VAL A 157 -40.48 3.48 6.59
N SER A 158 -41.42 2.70 6.07
CA SER A 158 -41.93 1.48 6.75
C SER A 158 -40.91 0.33 6.82
N VAL A 159 -39.94 0.26 5.90
CA VAL A 159 -38.85 -0.74 5.95
C VAL A 159 -37.80 -0.37 7.02
N GLN A 160 -37.65 0.92 7.33
CA GLN A 160 -36.68 1.39 8.32
C GLN A 160 -37.16 1.26 9.76
N GLU A 161 -38.47 1.31 10.02
CA GLU A 161 -39.02 1.12 11.38
C GLU A 161 -39.05 -0.36 11.81
N ALA A 162 -39.25 -1.30 10.88
CA ALA A 162 -39.27 -2.73 11.18
C ALA A 162 -37.89 -3.34 11.50
N GLU A 163 -36.79 -2.67 11.12
CA GLU A 163 -35.42 -3.14 11.41
C GLU A 163 -34.89 -2.61 12.76
N ILE A 164 -35.58 -1.64 13.38
CA ILE A 164 -35.18 -1.04 14.66
C ILE A 164 -35.74 -1.82 15.87
N GLU A 165 -36.85 -2.55 15.74
CA GLU A 165 -37.38 -3.39 16.85
C GLU A 165 -36.71 -4.78 16.93
N GLY A 166 -35.94 -5.21 15.93
CA GLY A 166 -35.29 -6.54 15.91
C GLY A 166 -33.94 -6.64 16.64
N LEU A 167 -33.41 -5.54 17.18
CA LEU A 167 -32.06 -5.50 17.79
C LEU A 167 -32.06 -5.22 19.30
N GLN A 168 -33.22 -5.16 19.95
CA GLN A 168 -33.34 -4.88 21.38
C GLN A 168 -33.52 -6.13 22.27
N GLU A 169 -33.45 -7.35 21.71
CA GLU A 169 -33.56 -8.62 22.46
C GLU A 169 -32.25 -9.43 22.59
N MET A 170 -31.09 -8.92 22.13
CA MET A 170 -29.83 -9.68 22.18
C MET A 170 -28.74 -9.10 23.12
N GLU A 171 -29.07 -8.11 23.95
CA GLU A 171 -28.10 -7.45 24.85
C GLU A 171 -28.35 -7.68 26.36
N GLU A 172 -29.13 -8.70 26.73
CA GLU A 172 -29.29 -9.13 28.14
C GLU A 172 -28.99 -10.62 28.33
N GLN A 173 -27.82 -11.12 27.90
CA GLN A 173 -27.35 -12.42 28.42
C GLN A 173 -25.85 -12.70 28.29
N ILE A 174 -24.97 -11.79 28.72
CA ILE A 174 -23.59 -12.18 29.08
C ILE A 174 -23.15 -11.39 30.32
N VAL A 175 -23.76 -11.71 31.45
CA VAL A 175 -23.13 -11.60 32.78
C VAL A 175 -22.97 -13.02 33.29
N ASP A 176 -21.83 -13.28 33.93
CA ASP A 176 -21.37 -14.53 34.55
C ASP A 176 -20.82 -15.64 33.64
N GLN A 177 -19.50 -15.65 33.46
CA GLN A 177 -18.68 -16.73 34.06
C GLN A 177 -17.19 -16.36 34.04
N PHE A 178 -16.65 -16.07 35.22
CA PHE A 178 -15.21 -16.16 35.49
C PHE A 178 -14.83 -17.66 35.61
N PRO A 179 -13.66 -18.07 35.11
CA PRO A 179 -12.71 -18.67 36.04
C PRO A 179 -11.25 -18.22 35.86
N GLU A 180 -10.60 -18.14 37.02
CA GLU A 180 -9.18 -17.85 37.34
C GLU A 180 -8.15 -18.79 36.67
N PRO A 181 -6.84 -18.46 36.73
CA PRO A 181 -5.85 -18.73 35.70
C PRO A 181 -5.18 -20.10 35.83
N PHE A 182 -4.72 -20.63 34.69
CA PHE A 182 -3.84 -21.79 34.66
C PHE A 182 -2.43 -21.39 34.20
N ASP A 183 -1.45 -21.74 35.04
CA ASP A 183 -0.03 -21.50 34.87
C ASP A 183 0.55 -22.17 33.62
N SER A 184 1.38 -21.43 32.88
CA SER A 184 2.41 -22.04 32.04
C SER A 184 3.71 -21.25 32.10
N ASN A 185 4.70 -21.92 32.68
CA ASN A 185 6.11 -21.57 32.63
C ASN A 185 6.55 -21.30 31.19
N VAL A 186 7.00 -20.07 30.91
CA VAL A 186 7.95 -19.78 29.84
C VAL A 186 9.06 -18.94 30.44
N ASP A 187 10.13 -19.63 30.84
CA ASP A 187 11.37 -19.00 31.24
C ASP A 187 12.19 -18.65 29.99
N ARG A 188 12.96 -17.56 30.12
CA ARG A 188 14.00 -17.07 29.19
C ARG A 188 13.54 -16.24 27.99
N ASP A 189 13.21 -14.96 28.25
CA ASP A 189 13.65 -13.81 27.40
C ASP A 189 13.36 -12.41 27.99
N THR A 190 13.07 -12.27 29.30
CA THR A 190 12.75 -10.97 29.94
C THR A 190 13.98 -10.15 30.38
N GLN A 191 15.21 -10.64 30.20
CA GLN A 191 16.41 -9.94 30.68
C GLN A 191 16.97 -8.91 29.69
N THR A 192 16.61 -9.00 28.40
CA THR A 192 17.15 -8.11 27.35
C THR A 192 16.41 -6.76 27.29
N ASP A 193 15.11 -6.75 27.58
CA ASP A 193 14.26 -5.56 27.44
C ASP A 193 14.39 -4.57 28.61
N GLN A 194 14.68 -5.03 29.83
CA GLN A 194 14.95 -4.12 30.95
C GLN A 194 16.25 -3.34 30.78
N LYS A 195 17.25 -3.90 30.08
CA LYS A 195 18.54 -3.22 29.85
C LYS A 195 18.40 -2.09 28.84
N MET A 196 17.65 -2.31 27.76
CA MET A 196 17.35 -1.29 26.74
C MET A 196 16.55 -0.10 27.30
N LEU A 197 15.60 -0.35 28.21
CA LEU A 197 14.81 0.71 28.84
C LEU A 197 15.63 1.58 29.81
N ARG A 198 16.61 1.00 30.52
CA ARG A 198 17.50 1.77 31.43
C ARG A 198 18.50 2.65 30.68
N GLU A 199 18.99 2.20 29.53
CA GLU A 199 19.91 3.00 28.69
C GLU A 199 19.19 4.17 28.00
N CYS A 200 17.93 3.99 27.59
CA CYS A 200 17.11 5.05 27.00
C CYS A 200 16.77 6.16 28.01
N ALA A 201 16.43 5.79 29.26
CA ALA A 201 16.15 6.77 30.32
C ALA A 201 17.37 7.65 30.69
N THR A 202 18.59 7.12 30.52
CA THR A 202 19.83 7.85 30.81
C THR A 202 20.16 8.88 29.72
N GLN A 203 19.90 8.55 28.45
CA GLN A 203 20.09 9.47 27.33
C GLN A 203 19.10 10.65 27.36
N VAL A 204 17.84 10.40 27.76
CA VAL A 204 16.82 11.46 27.89
C VAL A 204 17.20 12.48 28.98
N ARG A 205 17.77 12.02 30.10
CA ARG A 205 18.24 12.92 31.19
C ARG A 205 19.45 13.76 30.78
N HIS A 206 20.35 13.21 29.96
CA HIS A 206 21.52 13.95 29.47
C HIS A 206 21.12 15.09 28.50
N LEU A 207 20.17 14.82 27.61
CA LEU A 207 19.61 15.83 26.71
C LEU A 207 18.87 16.94 27.47
N GLN A 208 18.08 16.60 28.49
CA GLN A 208 17.42 17.60 29.32
C GLN A 208 18.42 18.51 30.05
N ARG A 209 19.54 17.98 30.58
CA ARG A 209 20.58 18.80 31.21
C ARG A 209 21.28 19.75 30.23
N LEU A 210 21.55 19.31 28.99
CA LEU A 210 22.14 20.16 27.96
C LEU A 210 21.20 21.31 27.55
N THR A 211 19.89 21.05 27.46
CA THR A 211 18.91 22.11 27.13
C THR A 211 18.77 23.15 28.25
N HIS A 212 18.90 22.75 29.52
CA HIS A 212 18.91 23.71 30.64
C HIS A 212 20.20 24.54 30.68
N PHE A 213 21.35 23.96 30.36
CA PHE A 213 22.63 24.71 30.30
C PHE A 213 22.59 25.77 29.19
N HIS A 214 22.03 25.45 28.03
CA HIS A 214 21.92 26.39 26.91
C HIS A 214 20.94 27.54 27.18
N LYS A 215 19.87 27.29 27.96
CA LYS A 215 18.93 28.34 28.40
C LYS A 215 19.52 29.23 29.51
N GLY A 216 20.40 28.71 30.36
CA GLY A 216 21.11 29.49 31.38
C GLY A 216 22.20 30.43 30.83
N LEU A 217 22.83 30.06 29.71
CA LEU A 217 23.80 30.94 29.02
C LEU A 217 23.12 32.10 28.27
N HIS A 218 21.90 31.89 27.76
CA HIS A 218 21.15 32.93 27.04
C HIS A 218 20.57 34.03 27.96
N LEU A 219 20.41 33.76 29.25
CA LEU A 219 19.95 34.74 30.24
C LEU A 219 21.07 35.59 30.87
N ASN A 220 22.34 35.20 30.70
CA ASN A 220 23.49 35.99 31.20
C ASN A 220 24.10 36.93 30.13
N TYR A 221 23.54 36.95 28.91
CA TYR A 221 23.98 37.85 27.83
C TYR A 221 23.02 39.03 27.58
N LEU A 222 21.98 39.16 28.41
CA LEU A 222 20.98 40.24 28.38
C LEU A 222 20.87 40.96 29.73
N ARG A 223 22.00 41.13 30.43
CA ARG A 223 22.10 41.99 31.60
C ARG A 223 23.30 42.91 31.50
#